data_AF-A0A8T5SW59-F1
#
_entry.id   AF-A0A8T5SW59-F1
#
_cell.length_a   1.000
_cell.length_b   1.000
_cell.length_c   1.000
_cell.angle_alpha   90.00
_cell.angle_beta   90.00
_cell.angle_gamma   90.00
#
_symmetry.space_group_name_H-M   'P 1'
#
loop_
_entity.id
_entity.type
_entity.pdbx_description
1 polymer ?
#
loop_
_entity_poly.entity_id
_entity_poly.type
_entity_poly.pdbx_seq_one_letter_code
_entity_poly.pdbx_strand_id
1 'polypeptide(L)'
;MSKKKAEEKCCSSNSDVLGCCHVEGIAQMDRKGQIVLPKSLRDEMGLQEKDKLIVIGMRDKGKIASISLIKANKMDNMVKIMLKPVMKEILGE
;
A
#
# COMPACT_ATOMS: atom_id res chain seq x y z
N MET A 1 -24.76 1.64 20.56
CA MET A 1 -24.44 2.79 19.70
C MET A 1 -23.04 2.60 19.15
N SER A 2 -22.96 2.08 17.92
CA SER A 2 -21.71 1.66 17.29
C SER A 2 -20.87 2.86 16.88
N LYS A 3 -19.67 2.97 17.46
CA LYS A 3 -18.66 3.97 17.08
C LYS A 3 -18.20 3.65 15.64
N LYS A 4 -18.53 4.54 14.69
CA LYS A 4 -18.02 4.52 13.31
C LYS A 4 -16.50 4.66 13.35
N LYS A 5 -15.79 3.64 12.87
CA LYS A 5 -14.34 3.65 12.68
C LYS A 5 -14.04 4.55 11.48
N ALA A 6 -13.37 5.67 11.71
CA ALA A 6 -12.95 6.57 10.63
C ALA A 6 -11.91 5.88 9.76
N GLU A 7 -12.10 5.93 8.44
CA GLU A 7 -11.15 5.40 7.46
C GLU A 7 -9.92 6.30 7.43
N GLU A 8 -8.78 5.78 7.89
CA GLU A 8 -7.51 6.50 7.87
C GLU A 8 -6.95 6.54 6.44
N LYS A 9 -6.87 7.75 5.88
CA LYS A 9 -6.24 8.03 4.59
C LYS A 9 -4.74 7.75 4.68
N CYS A 10 -4.25 6.84 3.84
CA CYS A 10 -2.87 6.35 3.91
C CYS A 10 -1.82 7.41 3.55
N CYS A 11 -2.13 8.44 2.75
CA CYS A 11 -1.24 9.58 2.50
C CYS A 11 -2.03 10.78 1.95
N SER A 12 -1.90 11.95 2.58
CA SER A 12 -2.22 13.24 1.97
C SER A 12 -1.04 14.17 2.24
N SER A 13 -0.41 14.64 1.18
CA SER A 13 0.74 15.53 1.23
C SER A 13 0.37 16.82 1.95
N ASN A 14 0.81 16.94 3.20
CA ASN A 14 1.47 18.12 3.75
C ASN A 14 2.13 17.67 5.06
N SER A 15 3.38 18.10 5.22
CA SER A 15 4.22 17.96 6.41
C SER A 15 3.39 18.09 7.71
N ASP A 16 3.73 17.27 8.71
CA ASP A 16 3.10 17.15 10.04
C ASP A 16 2.08 16.01 10.24
N VAL A 17 2.30 14.82 9.65
CA VAL A 17 1.68 13.55 10.10
C VAL A 17 2.65 12.38 9.93
N LEU A 18 3.74 12.34 10.71
CA LEU A 18 4.64 11.17 10.78
C LEU A 18 4.08 10.03 11.65
N GLY A 19 2.78 10.06 11.98
CA GLY A 19 2.12 9.01 12.74
C GLY A 19 1.72 7.78 11.92
N CYS A 20 1.70 7.87 10.58
CA CYS A 20 1.24 6.77 9.73
C CYS A 20 2.36 5.87 9.18
N CYS A 21 3.63 6.30 9.26
CA CYS A 21 4.75 5.61 8.65
C CYS A 21 5.81 5.30 9.71
N HIS A 22 5.81 4.06 10.21
CA HIS A 22 6.85 3.54 11.10
C HIS A 22 7.83 2.65 10.32
N VAL A 23 9.10 2.63 10.76
CA VAL A 23 10.11 1.73 10.17
C VAL A 23 9.98 0.37 10.84
N GLU A 24 9.24 -0.54 10.19
CA GLU A 24 8.99 -1.90 10.72
C GLU A 24 10.19 -2.85 10.63
N GLY A 25 11.26 -2.41 9.96
CA GLY A 25 12.52 -3.11 9.89
C GLY A 25 13.33 -2.79 8.65
N ILE A 26 14.53 -3.36 8.58
CA ILE A 26 15.44 -3.25 7.44
C ILE A 26 15.62 -4.65 6.87
N ALA A 27 15.44 -4.80 5.56
CA ALA A 27 15.69 -6.05 4.85
C ALA A 27 16.79 -5.85 3.82
N GLN A 28 17.68 -6.82 3.71
CA GLN A 28 18.73 -6.84 2.69
C GLN A 28 18.28 -7.68 1.49
N MET A 29 18.66 -7.25 0.30
CA MET A 29 18.50 -8.03 -0.91
C MET A 29 19.51 -9.17 -0.93
N ASP A 30 19.04 -10.39 -1.20
CA ASP A 30 19.91 -11.56 -1.31
C ASP A 30 20.63 -11.63 -2.67
N ARG A 31 21.50 -12.63 -2.84
CA ARG A 31 22.25 -12.85 -4.11
C ARG A 31 21.35 -13.15 -5.32
N LYS A 32 20.11 -13.59 -5.09
CA LYS A 32 19.13 -13.89 -6.11
C LYS A 32 18.20 -12.70 -6.38
N GLY A 33 18.43 -11.54 -5.74
CA GLY A 33 17.62 -10.35 -5.88
C GLY A 33 16.32 -10.39 -5.06
N GLN A 34 16.19 -11.30 -4.09
CA GLN A 34 14.98 -11.43 -3.27
C GLN A 34 15.08 -10.54 -2.03
N ILE A 35 13.94 -9.97 -1.63
CA ILE A 35 13.80 -9.24 -0.36
C ILE A 35 12.94 -10.11 0.57
N VAL A 36 13.52 -10.52 1.69
CA VAL A 36 12.80 -11.26 2.73
C VAL A 36 12.25 -10.25 3.73
N LEU A 37 10.92 -10.12 3.78
CA LEU A 37 10.27 -9.21 4.73
C LEU A 37 10.52 -9.67 6.17
N PRO A 38 10.82 -8.73 7.11
CA PRO A 38 10.96 -9.03 8.52
C PRO A 38 9.77 -9.83 9.04
N LYS A 39 10.02 -10.78 9.96
CA LYS A 39 8.97 -11.65 10.50
C LYS A 39 7.84 -10.85 11.17
N SER A 40 8.20 -9.85 11.97
CA SER A 40 7.26 -8.94 12.63
C SER A 40 6.27 -8.30 11.65
N LEU A 41 6.79 -7.72 10.57
CA LEU A 41 5.97 -7.10 9.52
C LEU A 41 5.04 -8.10 8.84
N ARG A 42 5.53 -9.32 8.55
CA ARG A 42 4.68 -10.37 7.94
C ARG A 42 3.54 -10.77 8.86
N ASP A 43 3.81 -10.92 10.15
CA ASP A 43 2.82 -11.30 11.15
C ASP A 43 1.76 -10.20 11.32
N GLU A 44 2.16 -8.93 11.41
CA GLU A 44 1.25 -7.78 11.55
C GLU A 44 0.38 -7.57 10.31
N MET A 45 0.94 -7.72 9.11
CA MET A 45 0.19 -7.63 7.86
C MET A 45 -0.68 -8.87 7.59
N GLY A 46 -0.56 -9.93 8.41
CA GLY A 46 -1.24 -11.20 8.19
C GLY A 46 -0.88 -11.81 6.83
N LEU A 47 0.40 -11.76 6.45
CA LEU A 47 0.90 -12.38 5.23
C LEU A 47 1.12 -13.87 5.46
N GLN A 48 0.61 -14.69 4.55
CA GLN A 48 0.70 -16.14 4.55
C GLN A 48 1.48 -16.63 3.33
N GLU A 49 1.84 -17.90 3.32
CA GLU A 49 2.41 -18.51 2.13
C GLU A 49 1.48 -18.34 0.93
N LYS A 50 2.06 -18.13 -0.26
CA LYS A 50 1.35 -17.92 -1.53
C LYS A 50 0.55 -16.61 -1.62
N ASP A 51 0.54 -15.77 -0.58
CA ASP A 51 0.00 -14.42 -0.69
C ASP A 51 0.77 -13.65 -1.78
N LYS A 52 0.02 -12.98 -2.64
CA LYS A 52 0.58 -12.14 -3.70
C LYS A 52 0.64 -10.69 -3.23
N LEU A 53 1.74 -10.02 -3.52
CA LEU A 53 1.90 -8.59 -3.34
C LEU A 53 1.96 -7.90 -4.70
N ILE A 54 1.24 -6.79 -4.83
CA ILE A 54 1.40 -5.85 -5.93
C ILE A 54 2.59 -4.96 -5.61
N VAL A 55 3.49 -4.80 -6.58
CA VAL A 55 4.64 -3.90 -6.51
C VAL A 55 4.34 -2.68 -7.35
N ILE A 56 4.26 -1.50 -6.72
CA ILE A 56 4.02 -0.22 -7.39
C ILE A 56 5.30 0.60 -7.33
N GLY A 57 5.88 0.92 -8.49
CA GLY A 57 7.03 1.81 -8.58
C GLY A 57 6.61 3.27 -8.59
N MET A 58 7.12 4.05 -7.65
CA MET A 58 6.97 5.51 -7.62
C MET A 58 8.20 6.14 -8.25
N ARG A 59 7.96 7.08 -9.18
CA ARG A 59 9.05 7.73 -9.92
C ARG A 59 9.31 9.13 -9.38
N ASP A 60 10.59 9.45 -9.25
CA ASP A 60 11.09 10.82 -9.11
C ASP A 60 12.00 11.12 -10.31
N LYS A 61 11.78 12.27 -10.98
CA LYS A 61 12.53 12.70 -12.17
C LYS A 61 12.69 11.59 -13.23
N GLY A 62 11.64 10.82 -13.47
CA GLY A 62 11.60 9.74 -14.47
C GLY A 62 12.24 8.42 -14.04
N LYS A 63 12.92 8.35 -12.89
CA LYS A 63 13.53 7.12 -12.35
C LYS A 63 12.69 6.56 -11.21
N ILE A 64 12.64 5.23 -11.07
CA ILE A 64 11.98 4.62 -9.90
C ILE A 64 12.84 4.95 -8.68
N ALA A 65 12.27 5.72 -7.75
CA ALA A 65 12.95 6.16 -6.52
C ALA A 65 12.53 5.31 -5.31
N SER A 66 11.31 4.75 -5.34
CA SER A 66 10.79 3.91 -4.27
C SER A 66 9.74 2.93 -4.81
N ILE A 67 9.44 1.91 -4.01
CA ILE A 67 8.38 0.94 -4.30
C ILE A 67 7.39 0.89 -3.13
N SER A 68 6.12 0.67 -3.45
CA SER A 68 5.08 0.33 -2.48
C SER A 68 4.62 -1.11 -2.70
N LEU A 69 4.38 -1.83 -1.61
CA LEU A 69 3.89 -3.21 -1.62
C LEU A 69 2.49 -3.27 -1.04
N ILE A 70 1.56 -3.93 -1.76
CA ILE A 70 0.15 -4.01 -1.35
C ILE A 70 -0.35 -5.43 -1.53
N LYS A 71 -1.07 -5.98 -0.55
CA LYS A 71 -1.65 -7.33 -0.64
C LYS A 71 -2.66 -7.39 -1.79
N ALA A 72 -2.45 -8.30 -2.75
CA ALA A 72 -3.22 -8.38 -3.98
C ALA A 72 -4.69 -8.74 -3.74
N ASN A 73 -5.02 -9.45 -2.67
CA ASN A 73 -6.41 -9.73 -2.33
C ASN A 73 -7.21 -8.47 -1.90
N LYS A 74 -6.55 -7.32 -1.67
CA LYS A 74 -7.21 -6.02 -1.46
C LYS A 74 -7.50 -5.27 -2.77
N MET A 75 -7.30 -5.90 -3.94
CA MET A 75 -7.49 -5.28 -5.26
C MET A 75 -8.91 -4.78 -5.51
N ASP A 76 -9.94 -5.40 -4.95
CA ASP A 76 -11.33 -4.94 -5.11
C ASP A 76 -11.51 -3.49 -4.70
N ASN A 77 -10.80 -3.04 -3.66
CA ASN A 77 -10.85 -1.66 -3.21
C ASN A 77 -10.07 -0.71 -4.14
N MET A 78 -8.96 -1.15 -4.73
CA MET A 78 -8.20 -0.35 -5.71
C MET A 78 -8.96 -0.16 -7.02
N VAL A 79 -9.59 -1.22 -7.54
CA VAL A 79 -10.42 -1.16 -8.74
C VAL A 79 -11.60 -0.21 -8.51
N LYS A 80 -12.23 -0.25 -7.33
CA LYS A 80 -13.27 0.72 -6.94
C LYS A 80 -12.75 2.15 -6.88
N ILE A 81 -11.54 2.39 -6.40
CA ILE A 81 -10.92 3.74 -6.35
C ILE A 81 -10.64 4.25 -7.76
N MET A 82 -10.12 3.41 -8.67
CA MET A 82 -9.83 3.80 -10.05
C MET A 82 -11.07 3.96 -10.92
N LEU A 83 -12.09 3.12 -10.73
CA LEU A 83 -13.35 3.22 -11.47
C LEU A 83 -14.26 4.31 -10.92
N LYS A 84 -14.10 4.76 -9.67
CA LYS A 84 -14.96 5.80 -9.07
C LYS A 84 -15.01 7.10 -9.90
N PRO A 85 -13.87 7.68 -10.34
CA PRO A 85 -13.88 8.87 -11.20
C PRO A 85 -14.57 8.62 -12.53
N VAL A 86 -14.30 7.49 -13.18
CA VAL A 86 -14.90 7.11 -14.47
C VAL A 86 -16.41 6.90 -14.32
N MET A 87 -16.84 6.26 -13.24
CA MET A 87 -18.26 6.05 -12.92
C MET A 87 -18.96 7.37 -12.60
N LYS A 88 -18.32 8.31 -11.90
CA LYS A 88 -18.89 9.66 -11.67
C LYS A 88 -19.13 10.40 -12.98
N GLU A 89 -18.17 10.34 -13.91
CA GLU A 89 -18.31 10.95 -15.23
C GLU A 89 -19.43 10.30 -16.07
N ILE A 90 -19.63 8.98 -15.96
CA ILE A 90 -20.67 8.24 -16.69
C ILE A 90 -22.06 8.40 -16.07
N LEU A 91 -22.16 8.43 -14.73
CA LEU A 91 -23.44 8.55 -14.02
C LEU A 91 -23.90 10.00 -13.77
N GLY A 92 -23.06 11.01 -14.07
CA GLY A 92 -23.47 12.41 -14.03
C GLY A 92 -23.78 12.97 -12.63
N GLU A 93 -23.01 12.56 -11.61
CA GLU A 93 -23.04 13.16 -10.25
C GLU A 93 -21.87 14.09 -9.97
#